data_AF-A0A5C8C6E7-F1
#
_entry.id   AF-A0A5C8C6E7-F1
#
_cell.length_a   1.000
_cell.length_b   1.000
_cell.length_c   1.000
_cell.angle_alpha   90.00
_cell.angle_beta   90.00
_cell.angle_gamma   90.00
#
_symmetry.space_group_name_H-M   'P 1'
#
loop_
_entity.id
_entity.type
_entity.pdbx_description
1 polymer ?
#
loop_
_entity_poly.entity_id
_entity_poly.type
_entity_poly.pdbx_seq_one_letter_code
_entity_poly.pdbx_strand_id
1 'polypeptide(L)'
;MNIFLWGVLPYVVIALLVGGTFWRYKFDKFGWTTRSSQVYESKLLRVGSPMFHLGLVFVVGGHVIGLVIPKSWTEFFYISDHMYHITALSLGTAAGILTVAGLAILIYRRRTNGPVFMATTRNDKLMYVVLGLTLCFGLWITVASFMAGDHAHEFDYRESVSPWFRSVFLLQPEVELMAGTP
;
A
#
# COMPACT_ATOMS: atom_id res chain seq x y z
N MET A 1 24.24 -6.42 0.70
CA MET A 1 22.83 -6.48 1.12
C MET A 1 21.88 -5.94 0.04
N ASN A 2 22.20 -4.82 -0.62
CA ASN A 2 21.36 -4.15 -1.61
C ASN A 2 20.87 -5.05 -2.76
N ILE A 3 21.75 -5.86 -3.35
CA ILE A 3 21.36 -6.79 -4.44
C ILE A 3 20.30 -7.79 -3.98
N PHE A 4 20.43 -8.32 -2.76
CA PHE A 4 19.44 -9.25 -2.23
C PHE A 4 18.09 -8.56 -1.99
N LEU A 5 18.09 -7.39 -1.34
CA LEU A 5 16.86 -6.67 -0.97
C LEU A 5 16.12 -6.06 -2.17
N TRP A 6 16.86 -5.47 -3.11
CA TRP A 6 16.28 -4.66 -4.19
C TRP A 6 16.35 -5.33 -5.56
N GLY A 7 17.16 -6.38 -5.71
CA GLY A 7 17.26 -7.19 -6.92
C GLY A 7 16.52 -8.52 -6.77
N VAL A 8 16.89 -9.33 -5.77
CA VAL A 8 16.40 -10.73 -5.65
C VAL A 8 15.03 -10.83 -4.97
N LEU A 9 14.86 -10.16 -3.82
CA LEU A 9 13.67 -10.26 -2.98
C LEU A 9 12.36 -9.90 -3.72
N PRO A 10 12.29 -8.87 -4.59
CA PRO A 10 11.08 -8.57 -5.35
C PRO A 10 10.63 -9.75 -6.22
N TYR A 11 11.55 -10.47 -6.86
CA TYR A 11 11.21 -11.64 -7.66
C TYR A 11 10.75 -12.82 -6.82
N VAL A 12 11.35 -13.03 -5.63
CA VAL A 12 10.87 -14.05 -4.68
C VAL A 12 9.44 -13.74 -4.25
N VAL A 13 9.15 -12.49 -3.91
CA VAL A 13 7.81 -12.05 -3.50
C VAL A 13 6.81 -12.23 -4.65
N ILE A 14 7.15 -11.82 -5.87
CA ILE A 14 6.30 -12.00 -7.06
C ILE A 14 6.06 -13.49 -7.34
N ALA A 15 7.09 -14.32 -7.27
CA ALA A 15 6.98 -15.76 -7.49
C ALA A 15 6.06 -16.42 -6.46
N LEU A 16 6.19 -16.05 -5.17
CA LEU A 16 5.32 -16.54 -4.11
C LEU A 16 3.87 -16.02 -4.27
N LEU A 17 3.70 -14.75 -4.63
CA LEU A 17 2.38 -14.15 -4.84
C LEU A 17 1.65 -14.84 -6.00
N VAL A 18 2.28 -14.92 -7.18
CA VAL A 18 1.69 -15.52 -8.38
C VAL A 18 1.53 -17.02 -8.23
N GLY A 19 2.59 -17.72 -7.80
CA GLY A 19 2.60 -19.17 -7.61
C GLY A 19 1.62 -19.61 -6.53
N GLY A 20 1.62 -18.94 -5.37
CA GLY A 20 0.67 -19.20 -4.28
C GLY A 20 -0.77 -18.90 -4.67
N THR A 21 -1.02 -17.81 -5.41
CA THR A 21 -2.34 -17.49 -5.96
C THR A 21 -2.83 -18.55 -6.94
N PHE A 22 -1.98 -18.95 -7.89
CA PHE A 22 -2.32 -19.99 -8.86
C PHE A 22 -2.58 -21.34 -8.19
N TRP A 23 -1.73 -21.72 -7.24
CA TRP A 23 -1.91 -22.94 -6.46
C TRP A 23 -3.24 -22.91 -5.70
N ARG A 24 -3.56 -21.82 -5.01
CA ARG A 24 -4.83 -21.67 -4.28
C ARG A 24 -6.03 -21.71 -5.22
N TYR A 25 -5.95 -21.10 -6.39
CA TYR A 25 -6.99 -21.18 -7.42
C TYR A 25 -7.23 -22.62 -7.91
N LYS A 26 -6.17 -23.45 -8.00
CA LYS A 26 -6.29 -24.84 -8.44
C LYS A 26 -6.79 -25.78 -7.35
N PHE A 27 -6.25 -25.65 -6.13
CA PHE A 27 -6.41 -26.66 -5.08
C PHE A 27 -7.30 -26.22 -3.91
N ASP A 28 -7.55 -24.93 -3.71
CA ASP A 28 -8.38 -24.39 -2.61
C ASP A 28 -9.42 -23.38 -3.13
N LYS A 29 -10.31 -23.87 -3.99
CA LYS A 29 -11.39 -23.06 -4.57
C LYS A 29 -12.46 -22.69 -3.53
N PHE A 30 -12.79 -23.62 -2.64
CA PHE A 30 -13.81 -23.39 -1.61
C PHE A 30 -13.35 -22.40 -0.53
N GLY A 31 -12.05 -22.33 -0.24
CA GLY A 31 -11.48 -21.32 0.66
C GLY A 31 -11.32 -19.94 0.02
N TRP A 32 -11.57 -19.79 -1.29
CA TRP A 32 -11.50 -18.51 -2.00
C TRP A 32 -12.78 -17.70 -1.83
N THR A 33 -12.95 -17.06 -0.67
CA THR A 33 -14.08 -16.18 -0.38
C THR A 33 -13.62 -14.93 0.37
N THR A 34 -14.47 -13.91 0.41
CA THR A 34 -14.21 -12.68 1.19
C THR A 34 -14.33 -12.90 2.71
N ARG A 35 -14.85 -14.05 3.16
CA ARG A 35 -15.16 -14.36 4.57
C ARG A 35 -15.89 -13.20 5.25
N SER A 36 -16.96 -12.71 4.62
CA SER A 36 -17.75 -11.61 5.16
C SER A 36 -18.30 -11.96 6.55
N SER A 37 -18.14 -11.03 7.49
CA SER A 37 -18.67 -11.15 8.85
C SER A 37 -19.87 -10.23 9.07
N GLN A 38 -20.45 -9.69 7.99
CA GLN A 38 -21.54 -8.71 8.05
C GLN A 38 -22.80 -9.24 8.75
N VAL A 39 -23.07 -10.54 8.63
CA VAL A 39 -24.23 -11.19 9.27
C VAL A 39 -24.16 -11.10 10.80
N TYR A 40 -22.95 -11.14 11.37
CA TYR A 40 -22.74 -11.06 12.81
C TYR A 40 -22.81 -9.64 13.36
N GLU A 41 -22.40 -8.65 12.56
CA GLU A 41 -22.43 -7.23 12.95
C GLU A 41 -22.32 -6.36 11.69
N SER A 42 -23.25 -5.43 11.50
CA SER A 42 -23.35 -4.58 10.31
C SER A 42 -23.23 -3.09 10.56
N LYS A 43 -23.44 -2.59 11.79
CA LYS A 43 -23.47 -1.15 12.10
C LYS A 43 -22.09 -0.53 11.96
N LEU A 44 -21.08 -1.08 12.63
CA LEU A 44 -19.69 -0.61 12.51
C LEU A 44 -19.13 -0.96 11.14
N LEU A 45 -19.49 -2.13 10.59
CA LEU A 45 -19.04 -2.54 9.26
C LEU A 45 -19.50 -1.58 8.15
N ARG A 46 -20.73 -1.05 8.23
CA ARG A 46 -21.31 -0.15 7.23
C ARG A 46 -20.55 1.17 7.08
N VAL A 47 -19.83 1.60 8.13
CA VAL A 47 -19.00 2.81 8.12
C VAL A 47 -17.53 2.45 7.92
N GLY A 48 -17.01 1.51 8.70
CA GLY A 48 -15.59 1.13 8.65
C GLY A 48 -15.18 0.50 7.32
N SER A 49 -16.04 -0.32 6.71
CA SER A 49 -15.70 -1.01 5.44
C SER A 49 -15.57 -0.04 4.27
N PRO A 50 -16.54 0.88 3.99
CA PRO A 50 -16.37 1.88 2.94
C PRO A 50 -15.18 2.82 3.19
N MET A 51 -14.99 3.31 4.43
CA MET A 51 -13.83 4.15 4.75
C MET A 51 -12.52 3.45 4.41
N PHE A 52 -12.35 2.20 4.88
CA PHE A 52 -11.14 1.44 4.61
C PHE A 52 -10.94 1.18 3.12
N HIS A 53 -11.95 0.68 2.41
CA HIS A 53 -11.78 0.29 1.00
C HIS A 53 -11.66 1.49 0.05
N LEU A 54 -12.45 2.54 0.25
CA LEU A 54 -12.34 3.76 -0.58
C LEU A 54 -10.99 4.42 -0.34
N GLY A 55 -10.57 4.58 0.93
CA GLY A 55 -9.24 5.08 1.26
C GLY A 55 -8.14 4.23 0.61
N LEU A 56 -8.23 2.91 0.73
CA LEU A 56 -7.24 2.00 0.16
C LEU A 56 -7.18 2.10 -1.38
N VAL A 57 -8.31 2.24 -2.06
CA VAL A 57 -8.35 2.44 -3.51
C VAL A 57 -7.62 3.73 -3.91
N PHE A 58 -7.83 4.84 -3.18
CA PHE A 58 -7.09 6.08 -3.44
C PHE A 58 -5.60 5.94 -3.14
N VAL A 59 -5.22 5.26 -2.05
CA VAL A 59 -3.81 4.97 -1.74
C VAL A 59 -3.16 4.16 -2.87
N VAL A 60 -3.77 3.05 -3.27
CA VAL A 60 -3.25 2.21 -4.36
C VAL A 60 -3.21 2.98 -5.68
N GLY A 61 -4.26 3.74 -6.02
CA GLY A 61 -4.29 4.58 -7.22
C GLY A 61 -3.16 5.61 -7.23
N GLY A 62 -2.92 6.27 -6.08
CA GLY A 62 -1.79 7.19 -5.92
C GLY A 62 -0.43 6.51 -6.11
N HIS A 63 -0.24 5.29 -5.59
CA HIS A 63 0.99 4.51 -5.82
C HIS A 63 1.15 4.13 -7.29
N VAL A 64 0.09 3.75 -7.98
CA VAL A 64 0.13 3.45 -9.42
C VAL A 64 0.54 4.69 -10.20
N ILE A 65 -0.09 5.84 -9.94
CA ILE A 65 0.26 7.11 -10.58
C ILE A 65 1.72 7.48 -10.28
N GLY A 66 2.17 7.37 -9.03
CA GLY A 66 3.51 7.79 -8.64
C GLY A 66 4.64 6.86 -9.10
N LEU A 67 4.41 5.55 -9.10
CA LEU A 67 5.46 4.56 -9.41
C LEU A 67 5.48 4.14 -10.88
N VAL A 68 4.31 4.07 -11.53
CA VAL A 68 4.19 3.53 -12.90
C VAL A 68 4.28 4.63 -13.94
N ILE A 69 3.74 5.82 -13.68
CA ILE A 69 3.72 6.91 -14.66
C ILE A 69 5.09 7.63 -14.64
N PRO A 70 5.83 7.67 -15.77
CA PRO A 70 7.12 8.34 -15.83
C PRO A 70 7.02 9.85 -15.54
N LYS A 71 8.09 10.43 -14.97
CA LYS A 71 8.21 11.89 -14.79
C LYS A 71 8.03 12.68 -16.08
N SER A 72 8.59 12.18 -17.18
CA SER A 72 8.45 12.80 -18.51
C SER A 72 6.99 12.96 -18.98
N TRP A 73 6.08 12.08 -18.53
CA TRP A 73 4.66 12.19 -18.87
C TRP A 73 3.99 13.32 -18.11
N THR A 74 4.30 13.51 -16.82
CA THR A 74 3.72 14.63 -16.08
C THR A 74 4.25 15.96 -16.56
N GLU A 75 5.53 16.02 -16.93
CA GLU A 75 6.13 17.20 -17.55
C GLU A 75 5.49 17.51 -18.91
N PHE A 76 5.20 16.48 -19.72
CA PHE A 76 4.47 16.63 -20.98
C PHE A 76 3.08 17.25 -20.79
N PHE A 77 2.37 16.90 -19.70
CA PHE A 77 1.10 17.50 -19.32
C PHE A 77 1.24 18.83 -18.56
N TYR A 78 2.43 19.44 -18.53
CA TYR A 78 2.69 20.71 -17.85
C TYR A 78 2.42 20.68 -16.33
N ILE A 79 2.51 19.50 -15.72
CA ILE A 79 2.38 19.35 -14.26
C ILE A 79 3.74 19.66 -13.64
N SER A 80 3.85 20.80 -12.94
CA SER A 80 5.07 21.15 -12.20
C SER A 80 5.30 20.20 -11.03
N ASP A 81 6.57 20.00 -10.66
CA ASP A 81 6.94 19.17 -9.51
C ASP A 81 6.25 19.64 -8.22
N HIS A 82 6.16 20.96 -8.01
CA HIS A 82 5.45 21.55 -6.88
C HIS A 82 3.95 21.17 -6.86
N MET A 83 3.27 21.28 -8.01
CA MET A 83 1.85 20.90 -8.11
C MET A 83 1.66 19.39 -7.89
N TYR A 84 2.58 18.57 -8.40
CA TYR A 84 2.57 17.14 -8.18
C TYR A 84 2.76 16.79 -6.69
N HIS A 85 3.76 17.37 -6.02
CA HIS A 85 4.05 17.12 -4.61
C HIS A 85 2.90 17.55 -3.69
N ILE A 86 2.33 18.75 -3.87
CA ILE A 86 1.17 19.19 -3.08
C ILE A 86 -0.03 18.28 -3.30
N THR A 87 -0.30 17.89 -4.55
CA THR A 87 -1.43 17.00 -4.88
C THR A 87 -1.23 15.63 -4.26
N ALA A 88 -0.05 15.03 -4.43
CA ALA A 88 0.30 13.73 -3.88
C ALA A 88 0.25 13.73 -2.35
N LEU A 89 0.79 14.77 -1.71
CA LEU A 89 0.79 14.91 -0.25
C LEU A 89 -0.63 15.08 0.29
N SER A 90 -1.44 15.98 -0.29
CA SER A 90 -2.79 16.27 0.20
C SER A 90 -3.73 15.08 0.00
N LEU A 91 -3.83 14.55 -1.23
CA LEU A 91 -4.68 13.39 -1.52
C LEU A 91 -4.17 12.13 -0.80
N GLY A 92 -2.85 11.92 -0.76
CA GLY A 92 -2.23 10.80 -0.06
C GLY A 92 -2.51 10.83 1.44
N THR A 93 -2.39 12.00 2.09
CA THR A 93 -2.70 12.17 3.51
C THR A 93 -4.19 11.95 3.80
N ALA A 94 -5.09 12.53 2.99
CA ALA A 94 -6.52 12.35 3.15
C ALA A 94 -6.94 10.87 2.99
N ALA A 95 -6.42 10.21 1.94
CA ALA A 95 -6.67 8.79 1.69
C ALA A 95 -6.08 7.90 2.80
N GLY A 96 -4.89 8.23 3.29
CA GLY A 96 -4.22 7.53 4.39
C GLY A 96 -5.01 7.63 5.70
N ILE A 97 -5.47 8.83 6.07
CA ILE A 97 -6.34 9.05 7.24
C ILE A 97 -7.63 8.23 7.11
N LEU A 98 -8.29 8.27 5.96
CA LEU A 98 -9.52 7.53 5.72
C LEU A 98 -9.30 6.01 5.86
N THR A 99 -8.19 5.51 5.31
CA THR A 99 -7.81 4.09 5.37
C THR A 99 -7.50 3.66 6.80
N VAL A 100 -6.70 4.43 7.55
CA VAL A 100 -6.34 4.12 8.94
C VAL A 100 -7.55 4.21 9.86
N ALA A 101 -8.39 5.23 9.72
CA ALA A 101 -9.62 5.34 10.49
C ALA A 101 -10.56 4.15 10.21
N GLY A 102 -10.73 3.77 8.94
CA GLY A 102 -11.48 2.57 8.56
C GLY A 102 -10.91 1.29 9.16
N LEU A 103 -9.59 1.10 9.09
CA LEU A 103 -8.90 -0.05 9.67
C LEU A 103 -9.06 -0.10 11.19
N ALA A 104 -8.92 1.04 11.88
CA ALA A 104 -9.09 1.13 13.33
C ALA A 104 -10.51 0.74 13.76
N ILE A 105 -11.54 1.22 13.06
CA ILE A 105 -12.94 0.82 13.29
C ILE A 105 -13.13 -0.69 13.08
N LEU A 106 -12.56 -1.26 12.02
CA LEU A 106 -12.67 -2.69 11.72
C LEU A 106 -11.94 -3.56 12.73
N ILE A 107 -10.76 -3.16 13.19
CA ILE A 107 -10.03 -3.85 14.26
C ILE A 107 -10.81 -3.75 15.56
N TYR A 108 -11.27 -2.56 15.94
CA TYR A 108 -12.10 -2.35 17.12
C TYR A 108 -13.32 -3.27 17.11
N ARG A 109 -14.07 -3.29 16.01
CA ARG A 109 -15.23 -4.17 15.79
C ARG A 109 -14.87 -5.64 16.01
N ARG A 110 -13.76 -6.11 15.46
CA ARG A 110 -13.32 -7.51 15.61
C ARG A 110 -12.90 -7.86 17.02
N ARG A 111 -12.49 -6.89 17.83
CA ARG A 111 -12.07 -7.10 19.23
C ARG A 111 -13.24 -7.02 20.20
N THR A 112 -14.27 -6.23 19.91
CA THR A 112 -15.39 -5.98 20.82
C THR A 112 -16.62 -6.83 20.55
N ASN A 113 -16.81 -7.31 19.31
CA ASN A 113 -17.94 -8.18 18.97
C ASN A 113 -17.56 -9.66 19.09
N GLY A 114 -18.16 -10.37 20.04
CA GLY A 114 -17.86 -11.78 20.35
C GLY A 114 -17.98 -12.73 19.13
N PRO A 115 -19.14 -12.81 18.45
CA PRO A 115 -19.28 -13.64 17.25
C PRO A 115 -18.27 -13.34 16.14
N VAL A 116 -17.98 -12.06 15.89
CA VAL A 116 -16.97 -11.65 14.89
C VAL A 116 -15.55 -12.05 15.33
N PHE A 117 -15.22 -11.92 16.62
CA PHE A 117 -13.93 -12.31 17.17
C PHE A 117 -13.70 -13.83 17.01
N MET A 118 -14.73 -14.64 17.33
CA MET A 118 -14.67 -16.09 17.20
C MET A 118 -14.49 -16.56 15.74
N ALA A 119 -15.05 -15.82 14.78
CA ALA A 119 -14.85 -16.08 13.36
C ALA A 119 -13.49 -15.56 12.81
N THR A 120 -12.72 -14.81 13.60
CA THR A 120 -11.45 -14.21 13.16
C THR A 120 -10.29 -15.19 13.32
N THR A 121 -9.65 -15.54 12.20
CA THR A 121 -8.57 -16.53 12.15
C THR A 121 -7.20 -15.93 12.51
N ARG A 122 -6.19 -16.79 12.71
CA ARG A 122 -4.80 -16.36 12.91
C ARG A 122 -4.26 -15.59 11.69
N ASN A 123 -4.64 -16.01 10.49
CA ASN A 123 -4.25 -15.35 9.25
C ASN A 123 -4.82 -13.92 9.16
N ASP A 124 -6.08 -13.72 9.58
CA ASP A 124 -6.69 -12.38 9.62
C ASP A 124 -5.93 -11.45 10.57
N LYS A 125 -5.51 -11.96 11.73
CA LYS A 125 -4.71 -11.21 12.71
C LYS A 125 -3.34 -10.82 12.15
N LEU A 126 -2.64 -11.77 11.51
CA LEU A 126 -1.36 -11.49 10.85
C LEU A 126 -1.53 -10.43 9.76
N MET A 127 -2.57 -10.56 8.94
CA MET A 127 -2.89 -9.57 7.91
C MET A 127 -3.13 -8.18 8.50
N TYR A 128 -3.87 -8.05 9.62
CA TYR A 128 -4.05 -6.75 10.29
C TYR A 128 -2.74 -6.13 10.78
N VAL A 129 -1.82 -6.94 11.31
CA VAL A 129 -0.51 -6.46 11.76
C VAL A 129 0.33 -5.98 10.58
N VAL A 130 0.48 -6.81 9.53
CA VAL A 130 1.30 -6.46 8.36
C VAL A 130 0.73 -5.24 7.64
N LEU A 131 -0.59 -5.21 7.42
CA LEU A 131 -1.26 -4.06 6.80
C LEU A 131 -1.15 -2.80 7.65
N GLY A 132 -1.36 -2.92 8.97
CA GLY A 132 -1.23 -1.80 9.91
C GLY A 132 0.19 -1.22 9.90
N LEU A 133 1.21 -2.08 9.97
CA LEU A 133 2.62 -1.66 9.86
C LEU A 133 2.90 -0.97 8.52
N THR A 134 2.41 -1.53 7.41
CA THR A 134 2.59 -0.95 6.08
C THR A 134 1.97 0.44 5.98
N LEU A 135 0.76 0.63 6.51
CA LEU A 135 0.11 1.95 6.55
C LEU A 135 0.86 2.92 7.47
N CYS A 136 1.35 2.47 8.62
CA CYS A 136 2.16 3.30 9.52
C CYS A 136 3.45 3.76 8.86
N PHE A 137 4.19 2.87 8.19
CA PHE A 137 5.41 3.24 7.45
C PHE A 137 5.10 4.19 6.30
N GLY A 138 4.05 3.94 5.53
CA GLY A 138 3.64 4.85 4.45
C GLY A 138 3.28 6.25 4.96
N LEU A 139 2.47 6.35 6.02
CA LEU A 139 2.14 7.64 6.63
C LEU A 139 3.35 8.32 7.27
N TRP A 140 4.25 7.55 7.87
CA TRP A 140 5.49 8.08 8.41
C TRP A 140 6.33 8.75 7.33
N ILE A 141 6.51 8.10 6.18
CA ILE A 141 7.23 8.68 5.04
C ILE A 141 6.54 9.98 4.59
N THR A 142 5.21 9.97 4.43
CA THR A 142 4.45 11.17 4.06
C THR A 142 4.64 12.33 5.05
N VAL A 143 4.59 12.05 6.36
CA VAL A 143 4.80 13.07 7.40
C VAL A 143 6.25 13.53 7.45
N ALA A 144 7.22 12.61 7.32
CA ALA A 144 8.63 12.93 7.28
C ALA A 144 8.96 13.84 6.08
N SER A 145 8.41 13.53 4.90
CA SER A 145 8.51 14.39 3.72
C SER A 145 7.89 15.76 3.95
N PHE A 146 6.75 15.87 4.64
CA PHE A 146 6.17 17.17 4.97
C PHE A 146 7.04 17.98 5.96
N MET A 147 7.56 17.32 7.00
CA MET A 147 8.37 17.96 8.04
C MET A 147 9.76 18.39 7.53
N ALA A 148 10.28 17.73 6.49
CA ALA A 148 11.52 18.12 5.83
C ALA A 148 11.41 19.47 5.08
N GLY A 149 10.19 19.98 4.82
CA GLY A 149 9.98 21.31 4.24
C GLY A 149 10.70 21.47 2.90
N ASP A 150 11.48 22.55 2.74
CA ASP A 150 12.24 22.80 1.52
C ASP A 150 13.34 21.75 1.25
N HIS A 151 13.79 21.00 2.27
CA HIS A 151 14.71 19.87 2.09
C HIS A 151 14.01 18.62 1.54
N ALA A 152 12.67 18.56 1.55
CA ALA A 152 11.94 17.49 0.88
C ALA A 152 12.12 17.52 -0.64
N HIS A 153 12.45 18.69 -1.20
CA HIS A 153 12.78 18.85 -2.62
C HIS A 153 14.10 18.15 -3.02
N GLU A 154 14.95 17.75 -2.06
CA GLU A 154 16.20 17.06 -2.37
C GLU A 154 15.99 15.57 -2.72
N PHE A 155 14.87 14.95 -2.33
CA PHE A 155 14.58 13.55 -2.63
C PHE A 155 13.32 13.37 -3.47
N ASP A 156 13.50 13.39 -4.80
CA ASP A 156 12.44 13.02 -5.74
C ASP A 156 12.40 11.49 -5.94
N TYR A 157 11.45 10.82 -5.27
CA TYR A 157 11.23 9.38 -5.41
C TYR A 157 10.86 8.95 -6.84
N ARG A 158 10.52 9.91 -7.72
CA ARG A 158 10.22 9.67 -9.14
C ARG A 158 11.48 9.47 -9.98
N GLU A 159 12.64 9.82 -9.43
CA GLU A 159 13.96 9.64 -10.04
C GLU A 159 14.72 8.44 -9.47
N SER A 160 14.29 7.89 -8.33
CA SER A 160 14.93 6.74 -7.66
C SER A 160 14.01 5.53 -7.53
N VAL A 161 13.02 5.60 -6.65
CA VAL A 161 12.12 4.48 -6.30
C VAL A 161 11.23 4.08 -7.48
N SER A 162 10.71 5.06 -8.22
CA SER A 162 9.75 4.81 -9.30
C SER A 162 10.39 4.16 -10.54
N PRO A 163 11.58 4.61 -11.02
CA PRO A 163 12.30 3.87 -12.06
C PRO A 163 12.76 2.49 -11.57
N TRP A 164 13.24 2.36 -10.32
CA TRP A 164 13.56 1.04 -9.75
C TRP A 164 12.35 0.09 -9.79
N PHE A 165 11.19 0.53 -9.32
CA PHE A 165 9.96 -0.27 -9.33
C PHE A 165 9.62 -0.77 -10.73
N ARG A 166 9.70 0.09 -11.75
CA ARG A 166 9.44 -0.27 -13.14
C ARG A 166 10.48 -1.26 -13.68
N SER A 167 11.75 -1.05 -13.36
CA SER A 167 12.87 -1.88 -13.79
C SER A 167 12.73 -3.36 -13.35
N VAL A 168 12.11 -3.59 -12.19
CA VAL A 168 11.80 -4.95 -11.69
C VAL A 168 10.90 -5.70 -12.67
N PHE A 169 9.84 -5.05 -13.18
CA PHE A 169 8.91 -5.65 -14.14
C PHE A 169 9.48 -5.77 -15.56
N LEU A 170 10.52 -4.98 -15.87
CA LEU A 170 11.30 -5.11 -17.11
C LEU A 170 12.37 -6.21 -17.03
N LEU A 171 12.47 -6.92 -15.90
CA LEU A 171 13.46 -7.97 -15.64
C LEU A 171 14.91 -7.47 -15.70
N GLN A 172 15.12 -6.17 -15.46
CA GLN A 172 16.42 -5.50 -15.43
C GLN A 172 16.49 -4.60 -14.19
N PRO A 173 16.56 -5.15 -12.97
CA PRO A 173 16.42 -4.37 -11.74
C PRO A 173 17.60 -3.41 -11.56
N GLU A 174 17.31 -2.11 -11.56
CA GLU A 174 18.29 -1.04 -11.32
C GLU A 174 18.51 -0.85 -9.81
N VAL A 175 19.23 -1.81 -9.20
CA VAL A 175 19.48 -1.87 -7.74
C VAL A 175 20.14 -0.60 -7.20
N GLU A 176 20.95 0.07 -8.01
CA GLU A 176 21.72 1.25 -7.61
C GLU A 176 20.81 2.44 -7.25
N LEU A 177 19.62 2.53 -7.86
CA LEU A 177 18.64 3.57 -7.57
C LEU A 177 18.10 3.49 -6.13
N MET A 178 18.20 2.33 -5.49
CA MET A 178 17.77 2.11 -4.10
C MET A 178 18.92 2.23 -3.08
N ALA A 179 20.15 2.48 -3.53
CA ALA A 179 21.32 2.50 -2.65
C ALA A 179 21.40 3.74 -1.74
N GLY A 180 20.70 4.83 -2.10
CA GLY A 180 20.70 6.11 -1.37
C GLY A 180 19.31 6.61 -0.96
N THR A 181 18.29 5.75 -1.00
CA THR A 181 16.93 6.13 -0.59
C THR A 181 16.83 6.13 0.94
N PRO A 182 16.35 7.22 1.57
CA PRO A 182 16.24 7.34 3.03
C PRO A 182 15.24 6.39 3.68
#